data_AF-A0A644X7J4-F1
#
_entry.id   AF-A0A644X7J4-F1
#
_cell.length_a   1.000
_cell.length_b   1.000
_cell.length_c   1.000
_cell.angle_alpha   90.00
_cell.angle_beta   90.00
_cell.angle_gamma   90.00
#
_symmetry.space_group_name_H-M   'P 1'
#
loop_
_entity.id
_entity.type
_entity.pdbx_description
1 polymer ?
#
loop_
_entity_poly.entity_id
_entity_poly.type
_entity_poly.pdbx_seq_one_letter_code
_entity_poly.pdbx_strand_id
1 'polypeptide(L)'
;MLEGRDLDEAVKLAGSVTKEGECKAAYLAGASLLRKGEYDRGREFMLKALDGCYDLSVNFWGDMERLRTIAAGELALHAGTRGDYRTIIAVEEKVAKDIATDRLLVRDAKCILQGRTKLGDILKFHKARAYQASKMTADAKNTLNELQFASGKVFVDGEVVGLKDAISKLQLQVDGAAFLPFLKAV
;
A
#
# COMPACT_ATOMS: atom_id res chain seq x y z
N MET A 1 -0.21 15.35 2.96
CA MET A 1 0.13 14.58 4.17
C MET A 1 -0.89 14.93 5.24
N LEU A 2 -1.42 13.96 6.01
CA LEU A 2 -2.03 14.29 7.31
C LEU A 2 -0.85 14.51 8.26
N GLU A 3 -0.47 15.77 8.46
CA GLU A 3 0.56 16.16 9.41
C GLU A 3 -0.02 16.17 10.83
N GLY A 4 0.86 16.04 11.83
CA GLY A 4 0.56 15.61 13.20
C GLY A 4 -0.56 16.31 13.99
N ARG A 5 -1.14 17.43 13.51
CA ARG A 5 -2.33 18.04 14.12
C ARG A 5 -3.62 17.24 13.89
N ASP A 6 -3.79 16.63 12.72
CA ASP A 6 -4.96 15.78 12.41
C ASP A 6 -4.95 14.47 13.21
N LEU A 7 -3.79 14.07 13.74
CA LEU A 7 -3.58 12.80 14.41
C LEU A 7 -4.09 12.79 15.85
N ASP A 8 -3.82 13.84 16.62
CA ASP A 8 -4.30 13.95 18.00
C ASP A 8 -5.81 14.23 18.04
N GLU A 9 -6.34 14.94 17.05
CA GLU A 9 -7.77 15.20 16.88
C GLU A 9 -8.52 13.94 16.40
N ALA A 10 -7.91 13.16 15.50
CA ALA A 10 -8.41 11.84 15.11
C ALA A 10 -8.43 10.81 16.25
N VAL A 11 -7.40 10.79 17.09
CA VAL A 11 -7.33 9.95 18.30
C VAL A 11 -8.35 10.40 19.35
N LYS A 12 -8.74 11.69 19.38
CA LYS A 12 -9.88 12.16 20.19
C LYS A 12 -11.23 11.75 19.60
N LEU A 13 -11.43 11.86 18.28
CA LEU A 13 -12.66 11.45 17.58
C LEU A 13 -12.90 9.94 17.64
N ALA A 14 -11.83 9.15 17.66
CA ALA A 14 -11.81 7.71 17.92
C ALA A 14 -12.49 7.29 19.24
N GLY A 15 -12.44 8.17 20.24
CA GLY A 15 -13.04 7.93 21.56
C GLY A 15 -14.55 8.14 21.60
N SER A 16 -15.18 8.55 20.49
CA SER A 16 -16.64 8.56 20.36
C SER A 16 -17.14 7.14 20.07
N VAL A 17 -18.03 6.64 20.92
CA VAL A 17 -18.50 5.25 21.10
C VAL A 17 -19.26 4.69 19.87
N THR A 18 -18.67 4.79 18.67
CA THR A 18 -19.24 4.34 17.40
C THR A 18 -18.23 3.48 16.66
N LYS A 19 -18.72 2.42 16.01
CA LYS A 19 -17.88 1.54 15.17
C LYS A 19 -17.13 2.34 14.09
N GLU A 20 -17.74 3.37 13.53
CA GLU A 20 -17.09 4.26 12.56
C GLU A 20 -15.91 5.04 13.17
N GLY A 21 -16.08 5.58 14.38
CA GLY A 21 -15.02 6.28 15.12
C GLY A 21 -13.83 5.36 15.38
N GLU A 22 -14.07 4.16 15.90
CA GLU A 22 -13.04 3.14 16.13
C GLU A 22 -12.29 2.76 14.86
N CYS A 23 -13.01 2.64 13.74
CA CYS A 23 -12.44 2.31 12.45
C CYS A 23 -11.53 3.39 11.88
N LYS A 24 -11.98 4.65 11.94
CA LYS A 24 -11.16 5.80 11.55
C LYS A 24 -9.92 5.90 12.44
N ALA A 25 -10.08 5.66 13.74
CA ALA A 25 -8.97 5.62 14.69
C ALA A 25 -7.90 4.61 14.33
N ALA A 26 -8.32 3.37 14.08
CA ALA A 26 -7.41 2.27 13.77
C ALA A 26 -6.60 2.58 12.50
N TYR A 27 -7.28 3.06 11.45
CA TYR A 27 -6.59 3.48 10.23
C TYR A 27 -5.62 4.66 10.48
N LEU A 28 -6.05 5.73 11.17
CA LEU A 28 -5.23 6.92 11.38
C LEU A 28 -4.01 6.64 12.28
N ALA A 29 -4.20 5.84 13.33
CA ALA A 29 -3.11 5.35 14.17
C ALA A 29 -2.14 4.48 13.35
N GLY A 30 -2.66 3.53 12.58
CA GLY A 30 -1.88 2.66 11.70
C GLY A 30 -1.04 3.45 10.70
N ALA A 31 -1.68 4.34 9.93
CA ALA A 31 -1.03 5.20 8.95
C ALA A 31 0.08 6.06 9.56
N SER A 32 -0.15 6.66 10.74
CA SER A 32 0.84 7.45 11.43
C SER A 32 2.07 6.65 11.86
N LEU A 33 1.84 5.49 12.47
CA LEU A 33 2.91 4.60 12.92
C LEU A 33 3.75 4.11 11.74
N LEU A 34 3.09 3.72 10.64
CA LEU A 34 3.78 3.31 9.41
C LEU A 34 4.68 4.43 8.85
N ARG A 35 4.20 5.67 8.81
CA ARG A 35 4.98 6.84 8.35
C ARG A 35 6.14 7.20 9.27
N LYS A 36 6.02 6.93 10.57
CA LYS A 36 7.11 7.08 11.56
C LYS A 36 8.10 5.91 11.54
N GLY A 37 7.87 4.89 10.72
CA GLY A 37 8.71 3.69 10.65
C GLY A 37 8.42 2.64 11.73
N GLU A 38 7.39 2.86 12.57
CA GLU A 38 6.91 1.91 13.58
C GLU A 38 6.03 0.82 12.93
N TYR A 39 6.62 0.03 12.05
CA TYR A 39 5.90 -0.83 11.13
C TYR A 39 5.08 -1.92 11.80
N ASP A 40 5.62 -2.66 12.77
CA ASP A 40 4.90 -3.79 13.36
C ASP A 40 3.62 -3.32 14.07
N ARG A 41 3.72 -2.20 14.81
CA ARG A 41 2.56 -1.55 15.45
C ARG A 41 1.60 -0.99 14.40
N GLY A 42 2.11 -0.28 13.39
CA GLY A 42 1.29 0.27 12.32
C GLY A 42 0.53 -0.79 11.53
N ARG A 43 1.19 -1.92 11.22
CA ARG A 43 0.59 -3.10 10.58
C ARG A 43 -0.55 -3.66 11.42
N GLU A 44 -0.36 -3.83 12.73
CA GLU A 44 -1.40 -4.35 13.62
C GLU A 44 -2.68 -3.51 13.57
N PHE A 45 -2.54 -2.18 13.64
CA PHE A 45 -3.68 -1.26 13.54
C PHE A 45 -4.34 -1.27 12.17
N MET A 46 -3.56 -1.34 11.08
CA MET A 46 -4.10 -1.42 9.73
C MET A 46 -4.87 -2.73 9.48
N LEU A 47 -4.37 -3.86 9.99
CA LEU A 47 -5.07 -5.15 9.89
C LEU A 47 -6.37 -5.13 10.69
N LYS A 48 -6.38 -4.51 11.89
CA LYS A 48 -7.61 -4.28 12.67
C LYS A 48 -8.63 -3.47 11.88
N ALA A 49 -8.19 -2.41 11.19
CA ALA A 49 -9.08 -1.63 10.33
C ALA A 49 -9.65 -2.46 9.17
N LEU A 50 -8.83 -3.30 8.52
CA LEU A 50 -9.29 -4.18 7.45
C LEU A 50 -10.30 -5.23 7.94
N ASP A 51 -10.16 -5.73 9.16
CA ASP A 51 -11.05 -6.75 9.74
C ASP A 51 -12.36 -6.17 10.29
N GLY A 52 -12.31 -5.03 10.98
CA GLY A 52 -13.47 -4.46 11.68
C GLY A 52 -14.35 -3.56 10.80
N CYS A 53 -13.79 -3.02 9.72
CA CYS A 53 -14.31 -1.81 9.06
C CYS A 53 -14.53 -1.97 7.57
N TYR A 54 -14.71 -3.21 7.12
CA TYR A 54 -14.67 -3.59 5.72
C TYR A 54 -15.52 -2.68 4.81
N ASP A 55 -16.78 -2.46 5.14
CA ASP A 55 -17.75 -1.70 4.33
C ASP A 55 -17.82 -0.20 4.65
N LEU A 56 -16.94 0.31 5.51
CA LEU A 56 -16.97 1.71 5.88
C LEU A 56 -16.42 2.59 4.73
N SER A 57 -17.22 3.57 4.33
CA SER A 57 -16.75 4.67 3.48
C SER A 57 -16.39 5.87 4.34
N VAL A 58 -15.28 6.51 4.02
CA VAL A 58 -14.75 7.68 4.73
C VAL A 58 -14.59 8.83 3.74
N ASN A 59 -14.86 10.05 4.19
CA ASN A 59 -14.51 11.24 3.43
C ASN A 59 -13.15 11.73 3.91
N PHE A 60 -12.11 11.43 3.12
CA PHE A 60 -10.78 11.97 3.35
C PHE A 60 -10.39 12.86 2.17
N TRP A 61 -9.86 14.04 2.49
CA TRP A 61 -9.40 15.01 1.50
C TRP A 61 -10.47 15.44 0.48
N GLY A 62 -11.75 15.42 0.88
CA GLY A 62 -12.88 15.85 0.05
C GLY A 62 -13.44 14.76 -0.86
N ASP A 63 -12.86 13.57 -0.89
CA ASP A 63 -13.34 12.43 -1.67
C ASP A 63 -13.85 11.32 -0.75
N MET A 64 -14.93 10.66 -1.19
CA MET A 64 -15.44 9.47 -0.53
C MET A 64 -14.70 8.24 -1.03
N GLU A 65 -14.05 7.51 -0.12
CA GLU A 65 -13.30 6.29 -0.41
C GLU A 65 -13.65 5.19 0.58
N ARG A 66 -13.56 3.93 0.14
CA ARG A 66 -13.71 2.78 1.03
C ARG A 66 -12.47 2.67 1.91
N LEU A 67 -12.66 2.63 3.23
CA LEU A 67 -11.55 2.57 4.19
C LEU A 67 -10.65 1.36 3.92
N ARG A 68 -11.24 0.22 3.54
CA ARG A 68 -10.49 -0.99 3.15
C ARG A 68 -9.53 -0.76 2.00
N THR A 69 -9.91 0.02 0.99
CA THR A 69 -9.08 0.28 -0.19
C THR A 69 -7.86 1.12 0.18
N ILE A 70 -8.08 2.17 0.98
CA ILE A 70 -7.00 3.05 1.44
C ILE A 70 -6.06 2.30 2.38
N ALA A 71 -6.60 1.59 3.37
CA ALA A 71 -5.81 0.83 4.33
C ALA A 71 -4.98 -0.28 3.65
N ALA A 72 -5.56 -0.99 2.69
CA ALA A 72 -4.86 -2.01 1.90
C ALA A 72 -3.72 -1.41 1.08
N GLY A 73 -3.96 -0.28 0.40
CA GLY A 73 -2.94 0.41 -0.39
C GLY A 73 -1.78 0.93 0.46
N GLU A 74 -2.06 1.60 1.58
CA GLU A 74 -1.03 2.15 2.46
C GLU A 74 -0.23 1.05 3.16
N LEU A 75 -0.89 0.00 3.68
CA LEU A 75 -0.18 -1.13 4.28
C LEU A 75 0.71 -1.84 3.25
N ALA A 76 0.22 -2.05 2.02
CA ALA A 76 1.01 -2.67 0.95
C ALA A 76 2.22 -1.84 0.56
N LEU A 77 2.09 -0.49 0.50
CA LEU A 77 3.22 0.41 0.26
C LEU A 77 4.36 0.16 1.25
N HIS A 78 4.04 0.16 2.54
CA HIS A 78 5.04 0.01 3.60
C HIS A 78 5.58 -1.43 3.68
N ALA A 79 4.74 -2.44 3.48
CA ALA A 79 5.16 -3.84 3.43
C ALA A 79 6.09 -4.11 2.23
N GLY A 80 5.80 -3.50 1.08
CA GLY A 80 6.59 -3.57 -0.15
C GLY A 80 8.04 -3.16 0.04
N THR A 81 8.27 -2.04 0.73
CA THR A 81 9.62 -1.52 1.02
C THR A 81 10.40 -2.41 1.99
N ARG A 82 9.70 -3.18 2.85
CA ARG A 82 10.33 -4.00 3.90
C ARG A 82 10.54 -5.46 3.51
N GLY A 83 10.02 -5.88 2.37
CA GLY A 83 10.04 -7.29 1.99
C GLY A 83 8.94 -8.13 2.64
N ASP A 84 7.97 -7.54 3.34
CA ASP A 84 6.91 -8.31 4.01
C ASP A 84 5.80 -8.70 3.03
N TYR A 85 6.11 -9.61 2.11
CA TYR A 85 5.16 -10.11 1.12
C TYR A 85 4.01 -10.89 1.76
N ARG A 86 4.22 -11.48 2.94
CA ARG A 86 3.20 -12.23 3.68
C ARG A 86 2.08 -11.33 4.16
N THR A 87 2.42 -10.14 4.66
CA THR A 87 1.41 -9.13 4.98
C THR A 87 0.59 -8.73 3.75
N ILE A 88 1.21 -8.61 2.58
CA ILE A 88 0.50 -8.27 1.35
C ILE A 88 -0.46 -9.40 0.92
N ILE A 89 -0.04 -10.67 1.03
CA ILE A 89 -0.92 -11.83 0.80
C ILE A 89 -2.13 -11.79 1.75
N ALA A 90 -1.90 -11.55 3.04
CA ALA A 90 -3.00 -11.45 4.01
C ALA A 90 -3.96 -10.28 3.69
N VAL A 91 -3.44 -9.17 3.17
CA VAL A 91 -4.27 -8.05 2.69
C VAL A 91 -5.10 -8.49 1.47
N GLU A 92 -4.47 -9.12 0.46
CA GLU A 92 -5.15 -9.64 -0.73
C GLU A 92 -6.30 -10.59 -0.36
N GLU A 93 -6.09 -11.49 0.60
CA GLU A 93 -7.11 -12.40 1.13
C GLU A 93 -8.29 -11.65 1.75
N LYS A 94 -8.02 -10.64 2.59
CA LYS A 94 -9.06 -9.83 3.24
C LYS A 94 -9.90 -9.05 2.23
N VAL A 95 -9.30 -8.51 1.16
CA VAL A 95 -10.00 -7.72 0.14
C VAL A 95 -10.33 -8.50 -1.13
N ALA A 96 -10.27 -9.83 -1.11
CA ALA A 96 -10.35 -10.68 -2.29
C ALA A 96 -11.61 -10.45 -3.14
N LYS A 97 -12.73 -10.10 -2.51
CA LYS A 97 -14.01 -9.84 -3.20
C LYS A 97 -14.01 -8.53 -4.01
N ASP A 98 -13.16 -7.59 -3.64
CA ASP A 98 -13.16 -6.22 -4.17
C ASP A 98 -11.87 -5.87 -4.93
N ILE A 99 -10.83 -6.70 -4.85
CA ILE A 99 -9.51 -6.44 -5.43
C ILE A 99 -9.55 -6.14 -6.94
N ALA A 100 -10.52 -6.70 -7.67
CA ALA A 100 -10.72 -6.50 -9.10
C ALA A 100 -11.53 -5.25 -9.45
N THR A 101 -12.39 -4.77 -8.54
CA THR A 101 -13.37 -3.70 -8.79
C THR A 101 -12.98 -2.38 -8.13
N ASP A 102 -12.38 -2.43 -6.94
CA ASP A 102 -11.99 -1.24 -6.20
C ASP A 102 -10.86 -0.49 -6.89
N ARG A 103 -10.91 0.84 -6.77
CA ARG A 103 -9.86 1.73 -7.25
C ARG A 103 -9.38 2.60 -6.11
N LEU A 104 -8.07 2.58 -5.89
CA LEU A 104 -7.40 3.48 -4.96
C LEU A 104 -7.25 4.85 -5.60
N LEU A 105 -7.63 5.92 -4.88
CA LEU A 105 -7.28 7.28 -5.26
C LEU A 105 -5.80 7.50 -4.93
N VAL A 106 -5.01 7.82 -5.95
CA VAL A 106 -3.57 8.03 -5.80
C VAL A 106 -3.29 9.51 -5.69
N ARG A 107 -2.70 9.89 -4.56
CA ARG A 107 -2.40 11.28 -4.22
C ARG A 107 -0.91 11.49 -4.07
N ASP A 108 -0.47 12.71 -4.33
CA ASP A 108 0.90 13.11 -4.03
C ASP A 108 1.09 13.45 -2.54
N ALA A 109 2.33 13.78 -2.18
CA ALA A 109 2.69 14.15 -0.81
C ALA A 109 1.91 15.38 -0.29
N LYS A 110 1.37 16.23 -1.17
CA LYS A 110 0.52 17.38 -0.84
C LYS A 110 -0.97 17.01 -0.76
N CYS A 111 -1.32 15.73 -0.82
CA CYS A 111 -2.70 15.20 -0.87
C CYS A 111 -3.50 15.60 -2.13
N ILE A 112 -2.84 16.08 -3.18
CA ILE A 112 -3.52 16.42 -4.43
C ILE A 112 -3.78 15.13 -5.20
N LEU A 113 -5.01 14.97 -5.69
CA LEU A 113 -5.40 13.80 -6.49
C LEU A 113 -4.66 13.79 -7.83
N GLN A 114 -3.91 12.72 -8.09
CA GLN A 114 -3.13 12.55 -9.32
C GLN A 114 -3.69 11.47 -10.24
N GLY A 115 -4.58 10.60 -9.73
CA GLY A 115 -5.23 9.57 -10.53
C GLY A 115 -5.95 8.51 -9.71
N ARG A 116 -6.41 7.46 -10.40
CA ARG A 116 -7.08 6.31 -9.79
C ARG A 116 -6.55 5.02 -10.39
N THR A 117 -6.21 4.05 -9.57
CA THR A 117 -5.60 2.78 -10.02
C THR A 117 -6.35 1.60 -9.39
N LYS A 118 -6.49 0.50 -10.13
CA LYS A 118 -7.14 -0.71 -9.60
C LYS A 118 -6.38 -1.18 -8.36
N LEU A 119 -7.12 -1.53 -7.30
CA LEU A 119 -6.52 -1.97 -6.05
C LEU A 119 -5.62 -3.19 -6.26
N GLY A 120 -6.08 -4.17 -7.04
CA GLY A 120 -5.28 -5.36 -7.36
C GLY A 120 -3.95 -5.06 -8.04
N ASP A 121 -3.90 -4.06 -8.92
CA ASP A 121 -2.66 -3.67 -9.59
C ASP A 121 -1.68 -3.03 -8.61
N ILE A 122 -2.18 -2.19 -7.68
CA ILE A 122 -1.39 -1.58 -6.60
C ILE A 122 -0.84 -2.65 -5.65
N LEU A 123 -1.68 -3.56 -5.16
CA LEU A 123 -1.27 -4.62 -4.24
C LEU A 123 -0.23 -5.53 -4.89
N LYS A 124 -0.46 -5.94 -6.14
CA LYS A 124 0.45 -6.79 -6.89
C LYS A 124 1.78 -6.10 -7.17
N PHE A 125 1.78 -4.80 -7.50
CA PHE A 125 3.01 -4.03 -7.66
C PHE A 125 3.83 -4.00 -6.37
N HIS A 126 3.20 -3.69 -5.24
CA HIS A 126 3.89 -3.70 -3.94
C HIS A 126 4.30 -5.11 -3.49
N LYS A 127 3.58 -6.16 -3.89
CA LYS A 127 3.97 -7.55 -3.69
C LYS A 127 5.25 -7.90 -4.44
N ALA A 128 5.36 -7.49 -5.71
CA ALA A 128 6.60 -7.64 -6.47
C ALA A 128 7.78 -6.90 -5.79
N ARG A 129 7.54 -5.70 -5.25
CA ARG A 129 8.55 -4.97 -4.46
C ARG A 129 8.95 -5.74 -3.21
N ALA A 130 7.99 -6.32 -2.48
CA ALA A 130 8.27 -7.11 -1.30
C ALA A 130 9.10 -8.36 -1.63
N TYR A 131 8.79 -9.05 -2.74
CA TYR A 131 9.59 -10.17 -3.20
C TYR A 131 11.02 -9.73 -3.57
N GLN A 132 11.17 -8.61 -4.27
CA GLN A 132 12.47 -8.05 -4.62
C GLN A 132 13.30 -7.71 -3.36
N ALA A 133 12.70 -7.03 -2.37
CA ALA A 133 13.35 -6.69 -1.11
C ALA A 133 13.72 -7.94 -0.28
N SER A 134 12.96 -9.03 -0.44
CA SER A 134 13.24 -10.35 0.15
C SER A 134 14.18 -11.23 -0.68
N LYS A 135 14.75 -10.71 -1.77
CA LYS A 135 15.62 -11.46 -2.71
C LYS A 135 14.93 -12.67 -3.37
N MET A 136 13.61 -12.67 -3.44
CA MET A 136 12.79 -13.69 -4.12
C MET A 136 12.61 -13.30 -5.59
N THR A 137 13.70 -13.30 -6.36
CA THR A 137 13.75 -12.77 -7.74
C THR A 137 12.75 -13.45 -8.68
N ALA A 138 12.58 -14.77 -8.59
CA ALA A 138 11.65 -15.51 -9.45
C ALA A 138 10.20 -15.06 -9.22
N ASP A 139 9.78 -14.98 -7.95
CA ASP A 139 8.44 -14.53 -7.58
C ASP A 139 8.20 -13.07 -7.96
N ALA A 140 9.21 -12.21 -7.79
CA ALA A 140 9.16 -10.82 -8.25
C ALA A 140 8.92 -10.75 -9.77
N LYS A 141 9.68 -11.50 -10.57
CA LYS A 141 9.51 -11.54 -12.05
C LYS A 141 8.14 -12.04 -12.45
N ASN A 142 7.68 -13.16 -11.87
CA ASN A 142 6.37 -13.73 -12.18
C ASN A 142 5.26 -12.72 -11.86
N THR A 143 5.34 -12.07 -10.71
CA THR A 143 4.37 -11.06 -10.28
C THR A 143 4.38 -9.82 -11.20
N LEU A 144 5.55 -9.40 -11.69
CA LEU A 144 5.68 -8.27 -12.63
C LEU A 144 5.14 -8.61 -14.02
N ASN A 145 5.33 -9.83 -14.51
CA ASN A 145 4.79 -10.27 -15.80
C ASN A 145 3.25 -10.22 -15.83
N GLU A 146 2.60 -10.52 -14.70
CA GLU A 146 1.15 -10.38 -14.56
C GLU A 146 0.67 -8.92 -14.63
N LEU A 147 1.56 -7.94 -14.47
CA LEU A 147 1.27 -6.51 -14.52
C LEU A 147 1.58 -5.86 -15.89
N GLN A 148 1.93 -6.63 -16.92
CA GLN A 148 2.35 -6.08 -18.22
C GLN A 148 1.33 -5.14 -18.89
N PHE A 149 0.04 -5.30 -18.60
CA PHE A 149 -1.05 -4.46 -19.11
C PHE A 149 -1.63 -3.50 -18.05
N ALA A 150 -1.08 -3.49 -16.84
CA ALA A 150 -1.52 -2.61 -15.76
C ALA A 150 -1.20 -1.14 -16.09
N SER A 151 -2.09 -0.24 -15.68
CA SER A 151 -1.97 1.20 -15.95
C SER A 151 -2.58 2.02 -14.82
N GLY A 152 -2.26 3.31 -14.81
CA GLY A 152 -2.68 4.25 -13.77
C GLY A 152 -1.48 4.93 -13.11
N LYS A 153 -1.68 5.37 -11.88
CA LYS A 153 -0.67 6.02 -11.05
C LYS A 153 -0.33 5.16 -9.83
N VAL A 154 0.83 5.35 -9.23
CA VAL A 154 1.20 4.74 -7.96
C VAL A 154 2.06 5.70 -7.17
N PHE A 155 1.86 5.75 -5.86
CA PHE A 155 2.76 6.45 -4.95
C PHE A 155 3.87 5.50 -4.52
N VAL A 156 5.11 5.83 -4.83
CA VAL A 156 6.27 5.00 -4.56
C VAL A 156 7.49 5.90 -4.40
N ASP A 157 8.35 5.57 -3.44
CA ASP A 157 9.62 6.28 -3.17
C ASP A 157 9.45 7.80 -2.94
N GLY A 158 8.29 8.22 -2.40
CA GLY A 158 7.99 9.61 -2.05
C GLY A 158 7.32 10.42 -3.16
N GLU A 159 7.08 9.83 -4.34
CA GLU A 159 6.51 10.51 -5.51
C GLU A 159 5.36 9.72 -6.15
N VAL A 160 4.55 10.41 -6.94
CA VAL A 160 3.51 9.77 -7.79
C VAL A 160 4.04 9.63 -9.20
N VAL A 161 4.10 8.39 -9.68
CA VAL A 161 4.56 8.05 -11.03
C VAL A 161 3.52 7.26 -11.79
N GLY A 162 3.73 7.08 -13.09
CA GLY A 162 2.97 6.11 -13.88
C GLY A 162 3.25 4.69 -13.40
N LEU A 163 2.20 3.88 -13.23
CA LEU A 163 2.35 2.48 -12.80
C LEU A 163 3.22 1.68 -13.78
N LYS A 164 3.05 1.90 -15.09
CA LYS A 164 3.87 1.28 -16.13
C LYS A 164 5.36 1.61 -15.98
N ASP A 165 5.68 2.86 -15.65
CA ASP A 165 7.07 3.32 -15.47
C ASP A 165 7.66 2.71 -14.19
N ALA A 166 6.87 2.65 -13.11
CA ALA A 166 7.26 2.02 -11.85
C ALA A 166 7.54 0.51 -12.02
N ILE A 167 6.68 -0.20 -12.75
CA ILE A 167 6.86 -1.61 -13.13
C ILE A 167 8.16 -1.78 -13.92
N SER A 168 8.37 -0.95 -14.94
CA SER A 168 9.57 -1.03 -15.79
C SER A 168 10.85 -0.80 -14.99
N LYS A 169 10.85 0.20 -14.09
CA LYS A 169 11.97 0.47 -13.18
C LYS A 169 12.24 -0.71 -12.25
N LEU A 170 11.20 -1.31 -11.68
CA LEU A 170 11.34 -2.47 -10.79
C LEU A 170 11.83 -3.70 -11.54
N GLN A 171 11.36 -3.94 -12.76
CA GLN A 171 11.83 -5.02 -13.63
C GLN A 171 13.34 -4.93 -13.86
N LEU A 172 13.86 -3.74 -14.19
CA LEU A 172 15.30 -3.50 -14.34
C LEU A 172 16.08 -3.79 -13.06
N GLN A 173 15.54 -3.47 -11.88
CA GLN A 173 16.18 -3.78 -10.60
C GLN A 173 16.21 -5.27 -10.30
N VAL A 174 15.11 -5.98 -10.59
CA VAL A 174 14.99 -7.44 -10.41
C VAL A 174 15.93 -8.17 -11.38
N ASP A 175 16.05 -7.71 -12.62
CA ASP A 175 16.98 -8.26 -13.61
C ASP A 175 18.44 -7.92 -13.30
N GLY A 176 18.73 -6.69 -12.87
CA GLY A 176 20.09 -6.27 -12.48
C GLY A 176 20.62 -7.00 -11.25
N ALA A 177 19.76 -7.33 -10.28
CA ALA A 177 20.12 -8.16 -9.13
C ALA A 177 20.52 -9.59 -9.53
N ALA A 178 20.02 -10.10 -10.67
CA ALA A 178 20.37 -11.42 -11.19
C ALA A 178 21.74 -11.46 -11.89
N PHE A 179 22.31 -10.31 -12.28
CA PHE A 179 23.60 -10.22 -12.98
C PHE A 179 24.83 -10.12 -12.05
N LEU A 180 24.65 -9.71 -10.79
CA LEU A 180 25.74 -9.55 -9.82
C LEU A 180 26.44 -10.84 -9.32
N PRO A 181 25.87 -12.06 -9.35
CA PRO A 181 26.61 -13.26 -8.95
C PRO A 181 27.68 -13.69 -9.97
N PHE A 182 27.66 -13.17 -11.22
CA PHE A 182 28.61 -13.58 -12.27
C PHE A 182 29.87 -12.72 -12.39
N LEU A 183 29.96 -11.60 -11.67
CA LEU A 183 31.12 -10.69 -11.71
C LEU A 183 32.10 -10.87 -10.54
N LYS A 184 31.89 -11.86 -9.67
CA LYS A 184 32.88 -12.28 -8.66
C LYS A 184 33.60 -13.56 -9.08
N ALA A 185 34.22 -13.56 -10.25
CA ALA A 185 35.16 -14.60 -10.69
C ALA A 185 35.99 -14.12 -11.90
N VAL A 186 36.80 -13.07 -11.74
CA VAL A 186 37.98 -12.81 -12.58
C VAL A 186 39.07 -12.24 -11.68
#